data_AF-A0A9J6P365-F1
#
_entry.id   AF-A0A9J6P365-F1
#
_cell.length_a   1.000
_cell.length_b   1.000
_cell.length_c   1.000
_cell.angle_alpha   90.00
_cell.angle_beta   90.00
_cell.angle_gamma   90.00
#
_symmetry.space_group_name_H-M   'P 1'
#
loop_
_entity.id
_entity.type
_entity.pdbx_description
1 polymer ?
#
loop_
_entity_poly.entity_id
_entity_poly.type
_entity_poly.pdbx_seq_one_letter_code
_entity_poly.pdbx_strand_id
1 'polypeptide(L)'
;MRNLTKKIVLLAVVLWVVFAYIYRNDITDSTFDSEKFEIEMKAKNYEFQLIHVKKDFLPTTRKRMVIGEEAIDIYLYSNNKKMEKDAKNIDSGGCEYTSTSIFSKSVNVSWVSEPHFYKKGKLIVLYVGTNEKIISDLKDIFGEQFAGMK
;
A
#
# COMPACT_ATOMS: atom_id res chain seq x y z
N MET A 1 -40.34 28.63 8.22
CA MET A 1 -40.04 27.78 7.04
C MET A 1 -38.79 28.21 6.26
N ARG A 2 -38.60 29.50 5.93
CA ARG A 2 -37.46 30.01 5.12
C ARG A 2 -36.04 29.76 5.67
N ASN A 3 -35.89 29.66 7.00
CA ASN A 3 -34.58 29.39 7.63
C ASN A 3 -34.25 27.89 7.69
N LEU A 4 -35.27 27.03 7.66
CA LEU A 4 -35.10 25.57 7.66
C LEU A 4 -34.65 25.09 6.27
N THR A 5 -35.24 25.62 5.20
CA THR A 5 -34.82 25.33 3.82
C THR A 5 -33.39 25.78 3.54
N LYS A 6 -32.96 26.96 4.02
CA LYS A 6 -31.56 27.42 3.90
C LYS A 6 -30.56 26.49 4.61
N LYS A 7 -30.90 25.98 5.80
CA LYS A 7 -30.06 25.04 6.54
C LYS A 7 -29.96 23.69 5.84
N ILE A 8 -31.07 23.17 5.29
CA ILE A 8 -31.09 21.93 4.51
C ILE A 8 -30.24 22.04 3.25
N VAL A 9 -30.35 23.16 2.52
CA VAL A 9 -29.52 23.42 1.33
C VAL A 9 -28.04 23.50 1.69
N LEU A 10 -27.68 24.19 2.78
CA LEU A 10 -26.29 24.27 3.23
C LEU A 10 -25.73 22.89 3.60
N LEU A 11 -26.52 22.08 4.31
CA LEU A 11 -26.10 20.72 4.70
C LEU A 11 -25.89 19.82 3.49
N ALA A 12 -26.77 19.90 2.48
CA ALA A 12 -26.63 19.16 1.23
C ALA A 12 -25.38 19.58 0.45
N VAL A 13 -25.04 20.87 0.41
CA VAL A 13 -23.80 21.37 -0.22
C VAL A 13 -22.57 20.85 0.51
N VAL A 14 -22.55 20.87 1.84
CA VAL A 14 -21.43 20.32 2.63
C VAL A 14 -21.25 18.83 2.37
N LEU A 15 -22.34 18.04 2.38
CA LEU A 15 -22.27 16.61 2.08
C LEU A 15 -21.78 16.36 0.65
N TRP A 16 -22.18 17.17 -0.31
CA TRP A 16 -21.71 17.05 -1.69
C TRP A 16 -20.22 17.36 -1.83
N VAL A 17 -19.72 18.39 -1.14
CA VAL A 17 -18.27 18.73 -1.12
C VAL A 17 -17.46 17.60 -0.47
N VAL A 18 -17.93 17.05 0.65
CA VAL A 18 -17.29 15.91 1.33
C VAL A 18 -17.30 14.68 0.41
N PHE A 19 -18.42 14.39 -0.24
CA PHE A 19 -18.52 13.27 -1.18
C PHE A 19 -17.60 13.44 -2.40
N ALA A 20 -17.55 14.63 -2.99
CA ALA A 20 -16.64 14.94 -4.09
C ALA A 20 -15.16 14.83 -3.69
N TYR A 21 -14.84 15.21 -2.45
CA TYR A 21 -13.50 15.07 -1.88
C TYR A 21 -13.12 13.59 -1.68
N ILE A 22 -13.98 12.80 -1.06
CA ILE A 22 -13.78 11.35 -0.85
C ILE A 22 -13.59 10.65 -2.21
N TYR A 23 -14.48 10.92 -3.16
CA TYR A 23 -14.43 10.31 -4.49
C TYR A 23 -13.14 10.65 -5.25
N ARG A 24 -12.63 11.89 -5.12
CA ARG A 24 -11.32 12.27 -5.70
C ARG A 24 -10.16 11.51 -5.09
N ASN A 25 -10.16 11.30 -3.77
CA ASN A 25 -9.09 10.56 -3.11
C ASN A 25 -9.09 9.09 -3.55
N ASP A 26 -10.26 8.46 -3.64
CA ASP A 26 -10.39 7.08 -4.14
C ASP A 26 -9.83 6.93 -5.57
N ILE A 27 -10.12 7.90 -6.45
CA ILE A 27 -9.57 7.92 -7.81
C ILE A 27 -8.05 8.05 -7.76
N THR A 28 -7.54 9.02 -6.99
CA THR A 28 -6.10 9.30 -6.91
C THR A 28 -5.32 8.09 -6.42
N ASP A 29 -5.79 7.45 -5.35
CA ASP A 29 -5.19 6.23 -4.83
C ASP A 29 -5.29 5.09 -5.82
N SER A 30 -6.41 4.87 -6.50
CA SER A 30 -6.55 3.80 -7.51
C SER A 30 -5.58 3.94 -8.69
N THR A 31 -5.06 5.15 -8.94
CA THR A 31 -4.05 5.46 -9.96
C THR A 31 -2.62 5.47 -9.43
N PHE A 32 -2.39 5.13 -8.17
CA PHE A 32 -1.04 4.98 -7.61
C PHE A 32 -0.44 3.64 -8.07
N ASP A 33 0.68 3.74 -8.80
CA ASP A 33 1.41 2.64 -9.41
C ASP A 33 2.92 2.77 -9.16
N SER A 34 3.73 1.87 -9.74
CA SER A 34 5.16 1.83 -9.46
C SER A 34 5.90 3.09 -9.91
N GLU A 35 5.49 3.71 -11.01
CA GLU A 35 6.16 4.92 -11.52
C GLU A 35 5.97 6.09 -10.55
N LYS A 36 4.74 6.26 -10.03
CA LYS A 36 4.49 7.27 -8.98
C LYS A 36 5.28 6.97 -7.71
N PHE A 37 5.36 5.71 -7.29
CA PHE A 37 6.18 5.34 -6.13
C PHE A 37 7.66 5.69 -6.33
N GLU A 38 8.21 5.42 -7.52
CA GLU A 38 9.59 5.80 -7.87
C GLU A 38 9.83 7.31 -7.81
N ILE A 39 8.85 8.12 -8.24
CA ILE A 39 8.91 9.60 -8.17
C ILE A 39 8.94 10.07 -6.71
N GLU A 40 8.06 9.53 -5.87
CA GLU A 40 8.00 9.87 -4.43
C GLU A 40 9.32 9.52 -3.71
N MET A 41 9.90 8.35 -4.01
CA MET A 41 11.20 7.96 -3.43
C MET A 41 12.34 8.88 -3.89
N LYS A 42 12.36 9.28 -5.15
CA LYS A 42 13.34 10.28 -5.65
C LYS A 42 13.15 11.65 -4.97
N ALA A 43 11.91 12.09 -4.77
CA ALA A 43 11.60 13.33 -4.07
C ALA A 43 12.07 13.31 -2.60
N LYS A 44 12.15 12.12 -1.99
CA LYS A 44 12.73 11.87 -0.66
C LYS A 44 14.26 11.68 -0.66
N ASN A 45 14.93 11.98 -1.79
CA ASN A 45 16.37 11.88 -2.02
C ASN A 45 16.96 10.47 -1.95
N TYR A 46 16.19 9.44 -2.32
CA TYR A 46 16.74 8.09 -2.49
C TYR A 46 17.33 7.89 -3.89
N GLU A 47 18.55 7.36 -3.91
CA GLU A 47 19.11 6.72 -5.10
C GLU A 47 18.85 5.21 -5.02
N PHE A 48 18.38 4.62 -6.12
CA PHE A 48 18.03 3.20 -6.14
C PHE A 48 18.21 2.55 -7.50
N GLN A 49 18.34 1.22 -7.49
CA GLN A 49 18.25 0.37 -8.66
C GLN A 49 16.99 -0.48 -8.61
N LEU A 50 16.33 -0.66 -9.75
CA LEU A 50 15.18 -1.56 -9.88
C LEU A 50 15.58 -2.84 -10.57
N ILE A 51 15.34 -3.96 -9.90
CA ILE A 51 15.57 -5.28 -10.44
C ILE A 51 14.27 -6.08 -10.48
N HIS A 52 14.09 -6.85 -11.56
CA HIS A 52 13.02 -7.84 -11.61
C HIS A 52 13.46 -9.06 -10.82
N VAL A 53 12.63 -9.48 -9.87
CA VAL A 53 12.89 -10.64 -9.03
C VAL A 53 11.83 -11.69 -9.28
N LYS A 54 12.20 -12.96 -9.08
CA LYS A 54 11.27 -14.07 -9.24
C LYS A 54 10.05 -13.90 -8.32
N LYS A 55 8.95 -14.51 -8.74
CA LYS A 55 7.70 -14.60 -7.97
C LYS A 55 7.98 -15.10 -6.55
N ASP A 56 7.25 -14.54 -5.61
CA ASP A 56 7.39 -14.80 -4.18
C ASP A 56 6.16 -15.54 -3.61
N PHE A 57 6.02 -15.60 -2.29
CA PHE A 57 4.83 -16.13 -1.60
C PHE A 57 3.54 -15.39 -2.00
N LEU A 58 3.60 -14.09 -2.31
CA LEU A 58 2.46 -13.36 -2.89
C LEU A 58 2.28 -13.71 -4.38
N PRO A 59 1.04 -14.01 -4.84
CA PRO A 59 0.80 -14.61 -6.14
C PRO A 59 0.87 -13.63 -7.33
N THR A 60 1.73 -12.60 -7.29
CA THR A 60 1.82 -11.55 -8.30
C THR A 60 3.24 -11.25 -8.77
N THR A 61 3.39 -10.30 -9.72
CA THR A 61 4.69 -9.81 -10.18
C THR A 61 5.37 -8.98 -9.10
N ARG A 62 6.67 -9.23 -8.88
CA ARG A 62 7.47 -8.51 -7.89
C ARG A 62 8.66 -7.82 -8.56
N LYS A 63 8.89 -6.56 -8.21
CA LYS A 63 10.14 -5.82 -8.42
C LYS A 63 10.82 -5.60 -7.07
N ARG A 64 12.13 -5.40 -7.07
CA ARG A 64 12.89 -4.99 -5.89
C ARG A 64 13.61 -3.68 -6.16
N MET A 65 13.40 -2.71 -5.29
CA MET A 65 14.12 -1.44 -5.23
C MET A 65 15.28 -1.60 -4.25
N VAL A 66 16.51 -1.52 -4.75
CA VAL A 66 17.74 -1.67 -3.94
C VAL A 66 18.28 -0.28 -3.62
N ILE A 67 18.47 0.01 -2.33
CA ILE A 67 18.91 1.30 -1.78
C ILE A 67 20.15 1.02 -0.90
N GLY A 68 21.35 1.10 -1.50
CA GLY A 68 22.56 0.67 -0.80
C GLY A 68 22.48 -0.82 -0.41
N GLU A 69 22.53 -1.11 0.89
CA GLU A 69 22.40 -2.46 1.45
C GLU A 69 20.95 -2.83 1.80
N GLU A 70 20.02 -1.87 1.69
CA GLU A 70 18.60 -2.05 1.98
C GLU A 70 17.83 -2.43 0.71
N ALA A 71 16.68 -3.07 0.89
CA ALA A 71 15.81 -3.41 -0.23
C ALA A 71 14.33 -3.30 0.13
N ILE A 72 13.55 -2.84 -0.84
CA ILE A 72 12.09 -2.72 -0.77
C ILE A 72 11.49 -3.59 -1.87
N ASP A 73 10.65 -4.55 -1.50
CA ASP A 73 9.90 -5.38 -2.42
C ASP A 73 8.58 -4.72 -2.82
N ILE A 74 8.32 -4.68 -4.13
CA ILE A 74 7.17 -4.00 -4.73
C ILE A 74 6.33 -5.05 -5.48
N TYR A 75 5.16 -5.35 -4.93
CA TYR A 75 4.20 -6.29 -5.52
C TYR A 75 3.19 -5.54 -6.37
N LEU A 76 3.15 -5.87 -7.66
CA LEU A 76 2.38 -5.15 -8.67
C LEU A 76 1.07 -5.88 -8.96
N TYR A 77 -0.07 -5.19 -8.84
CA TYR A 77 -1.38 -5.76 -9.16
C TYR A 77 -2.00 -5.09 -10.38
N SER A 78 -2.87 -5.83 -11.10
CA SER A 78 -3.59 -5.25 -12.24
C SER A 78 -4.61 -4.18 -11.82
N ASN A 79 -5.12 -4.27 -10.59
CA ASN A 79 -6.07 -3.31 -10.02
C ASN A 79 -6.08 -3.39 -8.48
N ASN A 80 -6.64 -2.36 -7.84
CA ASN A 80 -6.76 -2.25 -6.39
C ASN A 80 -7.56 -3.41 -5.77
N LYS A 81 -8.63 -3.90 -6.43
CA LYS A 81 -9.45 -5.00 -5.90
C LYS A 81 -8.64 -6.30 -5.70
N LYS A 82 -7.71 -6.62 -6.61
CA LYS A 82 -6.82 -7.79 -6.45
C LYS A 82 -5.78 -7.56 -5.36
N MET A 83 -5.22 -6.36 -5.29
CA MET A 83 -4.29 -5.97 -4.23
C MET A 83 -4.95 -6.13 -2.85
N GLU A 84 -6.14 -5.55 -2.67
CA GLU A 84 -6.91 -5.62 -1.42
C GLU A 84 -7.30 -7.04 -1.04
N LYS A 85 -7.56 -7.90 -2.03
CA LYS A 85 -7.84 -9.32 -1.78
C LYS A 85 -6.63 -10.00 -1.15
N ASP A 86 -5.44 -9.80 -1.71
CA ASP A 86 -4.22 -10.44 -1.21
C ASP A 86 -3.74 -9.81 0.10
N ALA A 87 -3.88 -8.49 0.27
CA ALA A 87 -3.54 -7.81 1.52
C ALA A 87 -4.31 -8.38 2.73
N LYS A 88 -5.59 -8.71 2.55
CA LYS A 88 -6.43 -9.32 3.61
C LYS A 88 -6.01 -10.73 4.01
N ASN A 89 -5.22 -11.39 3.17
CA ASN A 89 -4.73 -12.75 3.42
C ASN A 89 -3.38 -12.75 4.13
N ILE A 90 -2.76 -11.59 4.32
CA ILE A 90 -1.56 -11.42 5.14
C ILE A 90 -2.03 -11.21 6.59
N ASP A 91 -1.47 -11.97 7.52
CA ASP A 91 -1.78 -11.81 8.94
C ASP A 91 -1.26 -10.45 9.47
N SER A 92 -1.73 -10.05 10.65
CA SER A 92 -1.33 -8.76 11.23
C SER A 92 0.18 -8.63 11.45
N GLY A 93 0.88 -9.74 11.71
CA GLY A 93 2.33 -9.75 11.91
C GLY A 93 3.15 -9.77 10.61
N GLY A 94 2.50 -9.92 9.45
CA GLY A 94 3.20 -10.02 8.16
C GLY A 94 4.04 -11.30 8.01
N CYS A 95 3.79 -12.33 8.81
CA CYS A 95 4.57 -13.57 8.86
C CYS A 95 3.79 -14.78 8.29
N GLU A 96 2.52 -14.61 7.93
CA GLU A 96 1.68 -15.64 7.36
C GLU A 96 0.86 -15.08 6.18
N TYR A 97 0.77 -15.86 5.10
CA TYR A 97 -0.14 -15.59 3.99
C TYR A 97 -1.04 -16.80 3.72
N THR A 98 -2.35 -16.60 3.81
CA THR A 98 -3.35 -17.66 3.54
C THR A 98 -4.01 -17.48 2.19
N SER A 99 -3.63 -18.30 1.21
CA SER A 99 -4.27 -18.28 -0.12
C SER A 99 -5.70 -18.80 -0.04
N THR A 100 -6.68 -17.97 -0.43
CA THR A 100 -8.08 -18.36 -0.59
C THR A 100 -8.28 -19.12 -1.92
N SER A 101 -7.85 -20.37 -1.98
CA SER A 101 -8.20 -21.34 -3.02
C SER A 101 -8.97 -22.52 -2.41
N ILE A 102 -9.64 -23.33 -3.25
CA ILE A 102 -10.41 -24.52 -2.84
C ILE A 102 -9.60 -25.41 -1.87
N PHE A 103 -8.29 -25.48 -2.08
CA PHE A 103 -7.34 -25.97 -1.08
C PHE A 103 -6.66 -24.74 -0.49
N SER A 104 -7.12 -24.28 0.68
CA SER A 104 -6.48 -23.15 1.37
C SER A 104 -5.08 -23.58 1.77
N LYS A 105 -4.07 -22.86 1.26
CA LYS A 105 -2.67 -23.11 1.57
C LYS A 105 -2.15 -21.88 2.30
N SER A 106 -1.69 -22.09 3.53
CA SER A 106 -0.96 -21.08 4.28
C SER A 106 0.54 -21.21 4.01
N VAL A 107 1.21 -20.06 3.90
CA VAL A 107 2.66 -19.94 3.80
C VAL A 107 3.13 -19.14 5.01
N ASN A 108 3.95 -19.75 5.85
CA ASN A 108 4.67 -19.05 6.90
C ASN A 108 5.98 -18.50 6.32
N VAL A 109 6.30 -17.26 6.67
CA VAL A 109 7.51 -16.57 6.23
C VAL A 109 8.32 -16.18 7.44
N SER A 110 9.60 -16.58 7.44
CA SER A 110 10.57 -16.15 8.44
C SER A 110 11.46 -15.08 7.83
N TRP A 111 11.44 -13.90 8.42
CA TRP A 111 12.18 -12.74 7.94
C TRP A 111 13.57 -12.65 8.56
N VAL A 112 14.49 -12.02 7.84
CA VAL A 112 15.83 -11.71 8.36
C VAL A 112 15.83 -10.52 9.33
N SER A 113 14.76 -9.72 9.30
CA SER A 113 14.53 -8.54 10.14
C SER A 113 13.02 -8.28 10.24
N GLU A 114 12.62 -7.16 10.84
CA GLU A 114 11.23 -6.75 11.02
C GLU A 114 10.53 -6.47 9.67
N PRO A 115 9.40 -7.14 9.35
CA PRO A 115 8.62 -6.87 8.16
C PRO A 115 7.71 -5.66 8.36
N HIS A 116 7.62 -4.79 7.35
CA HIS A 116 6.73 -3.64 7.30
C HIS A 116 5.97 -3.64 5.97
N PHE A 117 4.66 -3.91 6.01
CA PHE A 117 3.81 -3.94 4.83
C PHE A 117 2.95 -2.67 4.69
N TYR A 118 3.05 -2.06 3.52
CA TYR A 118 2.30 -0.89 3.11
C TYR A 118 1.49 -1.19 1.86
N LYS A 119 0.40 -0.45 1.63
CA LYS A 119 -0.42 -0.59 0.43
C LYS A 119 -1.00 0.75 -0.01
N LYS A 120 -1.02 0.98 -1.32
CA LYS A 120 -1.67 2.14 -1.94
C LYS A 120 -1.94 1.83 -3.41
N GLY A 121 -3.13 2.17 -3.88
CA GLY A 121 -3.54 1.90 -5.26
C GLY A 121 -3.45 0.44 -5.65
N LYS A 122 -2.52 0.12 -6.56
CA LYS A 122 -2.32 -1.24 -7.09
C LYS A 122 -1.06 -1.91 -6.55
N LEU A 123 -0.48 -1.39 -5.46
CA LEU A 123 0.77 -1.86 -4.90
C LEU A 123 0.59 -2.41 -3.48
N ILE A 124 1.33 -3.48 -3.19
CA ILE A 124 1.78 -3.78 -1.83
C ILE A 124 3.30 -3.58 -1.83
N VAL A 125 3.80 -2.93 -0.79
CA VAL A 125 5.23 -2.69 -0.57
C VAL A 125 5.63 -3.38 0.73
N LEU A 126 6.75 -4.11 0.69
CA LEU A 126 7.35 -4.77 1.83
C LEU A 126 8.77 -4.22 2.02
N TYR A 127 9.03 -3.67 3.20
CA TYR A 127 10.38 -3.41 3.69
C TYR A 127 10.68 -4.38 4.84
N VAL A 128 11.86 -5.02 4.82
CA VAL A 128 12.29 -5.94 5.87
C VAL A 128 13.59 -5.40 6.46
N GLY A 129 13.51 -4.66 7.56
CA GLY A 129 14.63 -3.90 8.10
C GLY A 129 14.18 -2.91 9.17
N THR A 130 15.13 -2.20 9.77
CA THR A 130 14.86 -1.28 10.90
C THR A 130 15.29 0.16 10.63
N ASN A 131 15.58 0.51 9.36
CA ASN A 131 15.95 1.86 9.00
C ASN A 131 14.77 2.82 9.17
N GLU A 132 14.80 3.60 10.26
CA GLU A 132 13.72 4.53 10.65
C GLU A 132 13.38 5.55 9.56
N LYS A 133 14.38 5.99 8.77
CA LYS A 133 14.14 6.93 7.67
C LYS A 133 13.29 6.28 6.58
N ILE A 134 13.60 5.04 6.19
CA ILE A 134 12.82 4.29 5.20
C ILE A 134 11.41 4.05 5.72
N ILE A 135 11.27 3.59 6.96
CA ILE A 135 9.96 3.33 7.58
C ILE A 135 9.11 4.61 7.63
N SER A 136 9.69 5.73 8.05
CA SER A 136 9.00 7.02 8.11
C SER A 136 8.62 7.53 6.72
N ASP A 137 9.50 7.43 5.73
CA ASP A 137 9.21 7.89 4.37
C ASP A 137 8.16 7.01 3.68
N LEU A 138 8.19 5.69 3.89
CA LEU A 138 7.15 4.79 3.40
C LEU A 138 5.80 5.07 4.07
N LYS A 139 5.81 5.37 5.36
CA LYS A 139 4.60 5.82 6.07
C LYS A 139 4.03 7.12 5.50
N ASP A 140 4.86 8.10 5.17
CA ASP A 140 4.42 9.33 4.53
C ASP A 140 3.78 9.07 3.15
N ILE A 141 4.36 8.15 2.37
CA ILE A 141 3.91 7.87 0.99
C ILE A 141 2.63 7.03 0.99
N PHE A 142 2.58 5.97 1.81
CA PHE A 142 1.53 4.95 1.77
C PHE A 142 0.49 5.09 2.90
N GLY A 143 0.78 5.84 3.95
CA GLY A 143 0.04 5.80 5.21
C GLY A 143 0.59 4.74 6.17
N GLU A 144 -0.16 4.46 7.24
CA GLU A 144 0.24 3.45 8.23
C GLU A 144 0.45 2.07 7.60
N GLN A 145 1.41 1.32 8.14
CA GLN A 145 1.55 -0.08 7.77
C GLN A 145 0.26 -0.85 8.10
N PHE A 146 -0.16 -1.76 7.21
CA PHE A 146 -1.37 -2.56 7.42
C PHE A 146 -1.06 -3.94 8.04
N ALA A 147 0.17 -4.40 7.93
CA ALA A 147 0.69 -5.63 8.52
C ALA A 147 2.19 -5.49 8.79
N GLY A 148 2.72 -6.25 9.75
CA GLY A 148 4.13 -6.23 10.11
C GLY A 148 4.40 -6.00 11.59
N MET A 149 5.67 -5.93 11.92
CA MET A 149 6.14 -5.62 13.28
C MET A 149 6.20 -4.10 13.49
N LYS A 150 6.00 -3.66 14.73
CA LYS A 150 5.95 -2.24 15.11
C LYS A 150 7.22 -1.83 15.80
#